data_AF-A0A6V8DBQ9-F1
#
_entry.id   AF-A0A6V8DBQ9-F1
#
_cell.length_a   1.000
_cell.length_b   1.000
_cell.length_c   1.000
_cell.angle_alpha   90.00
_cell.angle_beta   90.00
_cell.angle_gamma   90.00
#
_symmetry.space_group_name_H-M   'P 1'
#
loop_
_entity.id
_entity.type
_entity.pdbx_description
1 polymer ?
#
loop_
_entity_poly.entity_id
_entity_poly.type
_entity_poly.pdbx_seq_one_letter_code
_entity_poly.pdbx_strand_id
1 'polypeptide(L)'
;PALQELGRRLSIEMITGQRDFGLPIHGRVRREISEVADFESTKEDYRGEAGIALVALPVSIGLFFAIPFCGLLVLIAAIWTLFVVSNEQENLSGKLALTKQLGGVLEQGRVYSVVPEERLLLGFSWVDCKISLNTAQRLPVDHSLVVMVETTYRGDDMTPSYHNVTYCANSDGTNALPLMRHGGINSQPHAESVLKSEPWREFLSGPVLLVHQ
;
A
#
# COMPACT_ATOMS: atom_id res chain seq x y z
N PRO A 1 13.15 -20.98 9.90
CA PRO A 1 13.78 -20.32 11.07
C PRO A 1 14.88 -19.31 10.68
N ALA A 2 15.97 -19.75 10.02
CA ALA A 2 17.11 -18.88 9.72
C ALA A 2 16.76 -17.66 8.82
N LEU A 3 15.88 -17.85 7.83
CA LEU A 3 15.50 -16.79 6.90
C LEU A 3 14.59 -15.73 7.54
N GLN A 4 13.69 -16.14 8.42
CA GLN A 4 12.83 -15.20 9.15
C GLN A 4 13.64 -14.40 10.18
N GLU A 5 14.60 -15.04 10.85
CA GLU A 5 15.50 -14.35 11.78
C GLU A 5 16.39 -13.34 11.05
N LEU A 6 16.95 -13.72 9.89
CA LEU A 6 17.67 -12.80 9.00
C LEU A 6 16.79 -11.64 8.57
N GLY A 7 15.57 -11.92 8.10
CA GLY A 7 14.61 -10.88 7.69
C GLY A 7 14.29 -9.92 8.83
N ARG A 8 14.04 -10.44 10.04
CA ARG A 8 13.78 -9.62 11.23
C ARG A 8 14.97 -8.73 11.60
N ARG A 9 16.19 -9.29 11.59
CA ARG A 9 17.41 -8.52 11.85
C ARG A 9 17.57 -7.36 10.86
N LEU A 10 17.45 -7.65 9.56
CA LEU A 10 17.56 -6.64 8.50
C LEU A 10 16.46 -5.58 8.61
N SER A 11 15.23 -5.95 8.98
CA SER A 11 14.16 -4.98 9.23
C SER A 11 14.51 -4.00 10.36
N ILE A 12 15.09 -4.50 11.46
CA ILE A 12 15.52 -3.65 12.57
C ILE A 12 16.65 -2.71 12.13
N GLU A 13 17.65 -3.22 11.42
CA GLU A 13 18.76 -2.40 10.88
C GLU A 13 18.23 -1.27 9.98
N MET A 14 17.24 -1.56 9.12
CA MET A 14 16.61 -0.57 8.24
C MET A 14 15.80 0.48 8.99
N ILE A 15 14.97 0.08 9.96
CA ILE A 15 14.15 1.01 10.76
C ILE A 15 15.06 1.94 11.59
N THR A 16 16.13 1.40 12.17
CA THR A 16 17.07 2.14 13.02
C THR A 16 18.09 2.98 12.23
N GLY A 17 18.06 2.93 10.90
CA GLY A 17 18.98 3.68 10.04
C GLY A 17 20.42 3.15 10.04
N GLN A 18 20.65 1.94 10.55
CA GLN A 18 21.95 1.25 10.43
C GLN A 18 22.19 0.72 9.02
N ARG A 19 21.13 0.59 8.23
CA ARG A 19 21.13 0.12 6.85
C ARG A 19 20.11 0.93 6.05
N ASP A 20 20.45 1.30 4.82
CA ASP A 20 19.48 1.93 3.93
C ASP A 20 18.35 0.96 3.56
N PHE A 21 17.19 1.50 3.17
CA PHE A 21 16.00 0.73 2.76
C PHE A 21 16.19 -0.03 1.41
N GLY A 22 17.39 -0.55 1.12
CA GLY A 22 17.71 -1.35 -0.05
C GLY A 22 17.24 -0.72 -1.36
N LEU A 23 16.92 -1.58 -2.33
CA LEU A 23 16.40 -1.17 -3.64
C LEU A 23 14.88 -1.38 -3.64
N PRO A 24 14.09 -0.32 -3.48
CA PRO A 24 12.66 -0.43 -3.26
C PRO A 24 11.99 -1.12 -4.45
N ILE A 25 11.14 -2.08 -4.14
CA ILE A 25 10.30 -2.81 -5.09
C ILE A 25 8.86 -2.36 -4.82
N HIS A 26 8.17 -1.90 -5.87
CA HIS A 26 7.08 -0.93 -5.76
C HIS A 26 7.60 0.35 -5.12
N GLY A 27 7.33 1.52 -5.70
CA GLY A 27 7.61 2.83 -5.10
C GLY A 27 6.83 3.12 -3.80
N ARG A 28 6.60 2.12 -2.95
CA ARG A 28 5.87 2.13 -1.69
C ARG A 28 6.81 1.82 -0.53
N VAL A 29 7.95 2.50 -0.45
CA VAL A 29 8.56 2.75 0.86
C VAL A 29 7.81 3.94 1.44
N ARG A 30 6.97 3.68 2.45
CA ARG A 30 6.28 4.73 3.19
C ARG A 30 6.76 4.67 4.62
N ARG A 31 7.35 5.76 5.09
CA ARG A 31 7.59 6.04 6.50
C ARG A 31 6.75 7.25 6.86
N GLU A 32 6.00 7.13 7.93
CA GLU A 32 5.12 8.17 8.42
C GLU A 32 5.39 8.33 9.92
N ILE A 33 5.67 9.55 10.32
CA ILE A 33 5.81 9.94 11.71
C ILE A 33 4.63 10.86 11.97
N SER A 34 3.82 10.51 12.95
CA SER A 34 2.65 11.29 13.34
C SER A 34 2.69 11.55 14.83
N GLU A 35 2.41 12.78 15.22
CA GLU A 35 2.30 13.18 16.61
C GLU A 35 0.86 13.18 17.08
N VAL A 36 0.65 13.24 18.39
CA VAL A 36 -0.69 13.38 18.98
C VAL A 36 -1.46 14.56 18.37
N ALA A 37 -0.78 15.69 18.13
CA ALA A 37 -1.38 16.88 17.55
C ALA A 37 -1.94 16.64 16.13
N ASP A 38 -1.25 15.84 15.31
CA ASP A 38 -1.69 15.53 13.95
C ASP A 38 -3.01 14.73 13.97
N PHE A 39 -3.11 13.76 14.89
CA PHE A 39 -4.32 12.97 15.08
C PHE A 39 -5.47 13.79 15.68
N GLU A 40 -5.18 14.70 16.60
CA GLU A 40 -6.19 15.58 17.20
C GLU A 40 -6.73 16.58 16.17
N SER A 41 -5.87 17.21 15.36
CA SER A 41 -6.28 18.08 14.25
C SER A 41 -7.16 17.33 13.24
N THR A 42 -6.71 16.16 12.79
CA THR A 42 -7.48 15.37 11.80
C THR A 42 -8.84 14.94 12.37
N LYS A 43 -8.91 14.63 13.67
CA LYS A 43 -10.16 14.29 14.35
C LYS A 43 -11.10 15.49 14.43
N GLU A 44 -10.59 16.71 14.60
CA GLU A 44 -11.39 17.94 14.57
C GLU A 44 -11.97 18.22 13.18
N ASP A 45 -11.20 18.02 12.11
CA ASP A 45 -11.68 18.17 10.74
C ASP A 45 -12.86 17.23 10.45
N TYR A 46 -12.71 15.95 10.79
CA TYR A 46 -13.79 14.97 10.65
C TYR A 46 -15.00 15.28 11.54
N ARG A 47 -14.81 15.88 12.72
CA ARG A 47 -15.94 16.37 13.53
C ARG A 47 -16.67 17.52 12.84
N GLY A 48 -15.94 18.40 12.16
CA GLY A 48 -16.52 19.45 11.32
C GLY A 48 -17.40 18.87 10.20
N GLU A 49 -16.87 17.88 9.47
CA GLU A 49 -17.60 17.19 8.39
C GLU A 49 -18.87 16.47 8.90
N ALA A 50 -18.77 15.76 10.03
CA ALA A 50 -19.93 15.15 10.67
C ALA A 50 -20.97 16.20 11.11
N GLY A 51 -20.51 17.34 11.64
CA GLY A 51 -21.38 18.46 12.03
C GLY A 51 -22.19 18.99 10.85
N ILE A 52 -21.56 19.19 9.69
CA ILE A 52 -22.23 19.61 8.46
C ILE A 52 -23.25 18.55 8.01
N ALA A 53 -22.87 17.27 8.01
CA ALA A 53 -23.76 16.19 7.61
C ALA A 53 -24.98 16.06 8.54
N LEU A 54 -24.81 16.25 9.86
CA LEU A 54 -25.92 16.25 10.82
C LEU A 54 -26.90 17.41 10.59
N VAL A 55 -26.41 18.60 10.23
CA VAL A 55 -27.28 19.74 9.88
C VAL A 55 -27.98 19.51 8.54
N ALA A 56 -27.34 18.80 7.61
CA ALA A 56 -27.92 18.47 6.31
C ALA A 56 -29.11 17.49 6.41
N LEU A 57 -29.17 16.63 7.44
CA LEU A 57 -30.29 15.69 7.64
C LEU A 57 -31.66 16.37 7.74
N PRO A 58 -31.94 17.29 8.68
CA PRO A 58 -33.23 17.97 8.74
C PRO A 58 -33.50 18.85 7.52
N VAL A 59 -32.46 19.47 6.93
CA VAL A 59 -32.58 20.26 5.69
C VAL A 59 -33.02 19.36 4.52
N SER A 60 -32.47 18.15 4.42
CA SER A 60 -32.82 17.18 3.39
C SER A 60 -34.26 16.69 3.52
N ILE A 61 -34.75 16.50 4.76
CA ILE A 61 -36.13 16.12 5.04
C ILE A 61 -37.09 17.26 4.65
N GLY A 62 -36.76 18.51 5.02
CA GLY A 62 -37.55 19.67 4.60
C GLY A 62 -37.57 19.85 3.07
N LEU A 63 -36.42 19.66 2.44
CA LEU A 63 -36.28 19.73 0.98
C LEU A 63 -37.03 18.60 0.29
N PHE A 64 -37.15 17.42 0.90
CA PHE A 64 -37.90 16.30 0.33
C PHE A 64 -39.38 16.63 0.14
N PHE A 65 -39.98 17.41 1.05
CA PHE A 65 -41.37 17.85 0.91
C PHE A 65 -41.59 18.91 -0.18
N ALA A 66 -40.55 19.71 -0.50
CA ALA A 66 -40.62 20.71 -1.56
C ALA A 66 -40.22 20.14 -2.93
N ILE A 67 -39.12 19.38 -2.96
CA ILE A 67 -38.47 18.79 -4.14
C ILE A 67 -37.95 17.40 -3.75
N PRO A 68 -38.77 16.34 -3.89
CA PRO A 68 -38.47 15.00 -3.36
C PRO A 68 -37.12 14.43 -3.82
N PHE A 69 -36.79 14.63 -5.10
CA PHE A 69 -35.54 14.10 -5.68
C PHE A 69 -34.30 14.76 -5.07
N CYS A 70 -34.29 16.09 -4.92
CA CYS A 70 -33.17 16.82 -4.32
C CYS A 70 -33.04 16.49 -2.82
N GLY A 71 -34.17 16.42 -2.09
CA GLY A 71 -34.16 16.03 -0.68
C GLY A 71 -33.60 14.62 -0.47
N LEU A 72 -33.99 13.66 -1.30
CA LEU A 72 -33.49 12.28 -1.23
C LEU A 72 -31.99 12.20 -1.51
N LEU A 73 -31.47 12.93 -2.51
CA LEU A 73 -30.04 12.93 -2.82
C LEU A 73 -29.20 13.49 -1.67
N VAL A 74 -29.63 14.61 -1.08
CA VAL A 74 -28.92 15.21 0.06
C VAL A 74 -28.97 14.29 1.28
N LEU A 75 -30.10 13.60 1.51
CA LEU A 75 -30.24 12.64 2.60
C LEU A 75 -29.27 11.46 2.45
N ILE A 76 -29.18 10.86 1.26
CA ILE A 76 -28.26 9.76 0.98
C ILE A 76 -26.81 10.22 1.18
N ALA A 77 -26.46 11.40 0.63
CA ALA A 77 -25.12 11.96 0.80
C ALA A 77 -24.77 12.20 2.28
N ALA A 78 -25.69 12.76 3.07
CA ALA A 78 -25.47 12.99 4.50
C ALA A 78 -25.27 11.68 5.28
N ILE A 79 -26.09 10.66 5.02
CA ILE A 79 -25.94 9.34 5.66
C ILE A 79 -24.60 8.70 5.27
N TRP A 80 -24.23 8.76 3.98
CA TRP A 80 -22.96 8.23 3.51
C TRP A 80 -21.76 8.93 4.16
N THR A 81 -21.77 10.27 4.22
CA THR A 81 -20.73 11.05 4.89
C THR A 81 -20.61 10.66 6.36
N LEU A 82 -21.73 10.54 7.09
CA LEU A 82 -21.69 10.12 8.50
C LEU A 82 -21.09 8.72 8.68
N PHE A 83 -21.40 7.79 7.77
CA PHE A 83 -20.83 6.45 7.79
C PHE A 83 -19.30 6.49 7.56
N VAL A 84 -18.84 7.23 6.55
CA VAL A 84 -17.41 7.38 6.25
C VAL A 84 -16.68 8.01 7.43
N VAL A 85 -17.20 9.12 7.96
CA VAL A 85 -16.60 9.82 9.09
C VAL A 85 -16.53 8.93 10.35
N SER A 86 -17.57 8.14 10.62
CA SER A 86 -17.59 7.22 11.77
C SER A 86 -16.44 6.20 11.68
N ASN A 87 -16.24 5.58 10.52
CA ASN A 87 -15.18 4.60 10.32
C ASN A 87 -13.78 5.24 10.46
N GLU A 88 -13.58 6.43 9.89
CA GLU A 88 -12.30 7.12 9.99
C GLU A 88 -12.00 7.59 11.42
N GLN A 89 -13.00 8.08 12.16
CA GLN A 89 -12.84 8.48 13.56
C GLN A 89 -12.49 7.30 14.49
N GLU A 90 -13.03 6.12 14.24
CA GLU A 90 -12.68 4.91 14.99
C GLU A 90 -11.21 4.53 14.77
N ASN A 91 -10.77 4.50 13.52
CA ASN A 91 -9.38 4.23 13.14
C ASN A 91 -8.40 5.26 13.75
N LEU A 92 -8.72 6.55 13.63
CA LEU A 92 -7.93 7.63 14.22
C LEU A 92 -7.88 7.55 15.75
N SER A 93 -8.99 7.20 16.40
CA SER A 93 -9.03 7.07 17.86
C SER A 93 -8.15 5.92 18.35
N GLY A 94 -8.10 4.81 17.61
CA GLY A 94 -7.18 3.70 17.88
C GLY A 94 -5.71 4.12 17.74
N LYS A 95 -5.37 4.82 16.65
CA LYS A 95 -4.01 5.35 16.43
C LYS A 95 -3.61 6.38 17.48
N LEU A 96 -4.50 7.30 17.84
CA LEU A 96 -4.28 8.31 18.87
C LEU A 96 -4.04 7.68 20.24
N ALA A 97 -4.84 6.68 20.62
CA ALA A 97 -4.66 5.96 21.88
C ALA A 97 -3.29 5.27 21.93
N LEU A 98 -2.89 4.63 20.83
CA LEU A 98 -1.56 4.02 20.69
C LEU A 98 -0.45 5.08 20.78
N THR A 99 -0.59 6.20 20.08
CA THR A 99 0.37 7.32 20.09
C THR A 99 0.59 7.87 21.50
N LYS A 100 -0.49 8.03 22.29
CA LYS A 100 -0.41 8.46 23.70
C LYS A 100 0.32 7.44 24.57
N GLN A 101 0.11 6.14 24.34
CA GLN A 101 0.84 5.08 25.07
C GLN A 101 2.34 5.08 24.74
N LEU A 102 2.71 5.47 23.52
CA LEU A 102 4.09 5.52 23.04
C LEU A 102 4.84 6.81 23.38
N GLY A 103 4.27 7.67 24.25
CA GLY A 103 4.92 8.91 24.67
C GLY A 103 4.72 10.09 23.72
N GLY A 104 3.76 10.00 22.80
CA GLY A 104 3.29 11.14 22.01
C GLY A 104 3.66 11.11 20.52
N VAL A 105 4.42 10.11 20.08
CA VAL A 105 4.84 9.94 18.68
C VAL A 105 4.51 8.53 18.21
N LEU A 106 3.93 8.42 17.01
CA LEU A 106 3.69 7.17 16.33
C LEU A 106 4.49 7.16 15.05
N GLU A 107 5.52 6.32 15.02
CA GLU A 107 6.22 6.01 13.78
C GLU A 107 5.65 4.73 13.17
N GLN A 108 5.32 4.76 11.89
CA GLN A 108 4.90 3.58 11.17
C GLN A 108 5.46 3.57 9.76
N GLY A 109 5.49 2.39 9.16
CA GLY A 109 5.84 2.30 7.76
C GLY A 109 5.71 0.93 7.16
N ARG A 110 5.97 0.88 5.86
CA ARG A 110 6.05 -0.35 5.08
C ARG A 110 7.20 -0.23 4.10
N VAL A 111 7.94 -1.31 3.99
CA VAL A 111 9.06 -1.48 3.06
C VAL A 111 8.85 -2.78 2.30
N TYR A 112 9.12 -2.74 1.01
CA TYR A 112 9.27 -3.90 0.16
C TYR A 112 10.48 -3.65 -0.74
N SER A 113 11.52 -4.47 -0.62
CA SER A 113 12.85 -4.12 -1.14
C SER A 113 13.67 -5.37 -1.45
N VAL A 114 14.57 -5.27 -2.44
CA VAL A 114 15.65 -6.25 -2.63
C VAL A 114 16.78 -5.91 -1.67
N VAL A 115 17.30 -6.92 -0.99
CA VAL A 115 18.59 -6.89 -0.29
C VAL A 115 19.59 -7.71 -1.12
N PRO A 116 20.43 -7.06 -1.95
CA PRO A 116 21.26 -7.76 -2.93
C PRO A 116 22.29 -8.69 -2.31
N GLU A 117 22.97 -8.25 -1.23
CA GLU A 117 24.04 -9.04 -0.60
C GLU A 117 23.52 -10.40 -0.10
N GLU A 118 22.26 -10.45 0.34
CA GLU A 118 21.60 -11.64 0.87
C GLU A 118 20.73 -12.35 -0.19
N ARG A 119 20.67 -11.80 -1.41
CA ARG A 119 19.74 -12.19 -2.48
C ARG A 119 18.32 -12.40 -1.93
N LEU A 120 17.84 -11.41 -1.17
CA LEU A 120 16.61 -11.54 -0.40
C LEU A 120 15.57 -10.53 -0.88
N LEU A 121 14.36 -11.00 -1.10
CA LEU A 121 13.17 -10.16 -1.18
C LEU A 121 12.62 -9.99 0.23
N LEU A 122 12.67 -8.75 0.72
CA LEU A 122 12.28 -8.41 2.08
C LEU A 122 11.07 -7.47 2.05
N GLY A 123 10.01 -7.88 2.74
CA GLY A 123 8.78 -7.13 2.88
C GLY A 123 8.36 -7.09 4.34
N PHE A 124 8.26 -5.90 4.91
CA PHE A 124 7.82 -5.73 6.29
C PHE A 124 7.06 -4.42 6.48
N SER A 125 6.29 -4.38 7.55
CA SER A 125 5.68 -3.15 8.05
C SER A 125 5.95 -3.04 9.54
N TRP A 126 6.01 -1.82 10.04
CA TRP A 126 6.16 -1.58 11.47
C TRP A 126 5.18 -0.52 11.94
N VAL A 127 4.86 -0.64 13.22
CA VAL A 127 4.19 0.37 14.01
C VAL A 127 4.96 0.44 15.31
N ASP A 128 5.70 1.54 15.50
CA ASP A 128 6.66 1.73 16.57
C ASP A 128 7.66 0.55 16.64
N CYS A 129 7.81 -0.11 17.79
CA CYS A 129 8.72 -1.23 18.00
C CYS A 129 8.18 -2.57 17.45
N LYS A 130 6.92 -2.60 17.00
CA LYS A 130 6.29 -3.84 16.51
C LYS A 130 6.52 -3.98 15.01
N ILE A 131 7.30 -5.00 14.64
CA ILE A 131 7.61 -5.34 13.26
C ILE A 131 6.76 -6.54 12.84
N SER A 132 6.05 -6.40 11.72
CA SER A 132 5.35 -7.48 11.02
C SER A 132 6.09 -7.80 9.74
N LEU A 133 6.71 -8.98 9.70
CA LEU A 133 7.39 -9.49 8.51
C LEU A 133 6.36 -10.12 7.57
N ASN A 134 6.14 -9.51 6.41
CA ASN A 134 5.19 -9.97 5.40
C ASN A 134 5.86 -10.91 4.39
N THR A 135 7.14 -10.70 4.10
CA THR A 135 7.91 -11.48 3.13
C THR A 135 9.38 -11.50 3.54
N ALA A 136 9.97 -12.70 3.59
CA ALA A 136 11.40 -12.90 3.62
C ALA A 136 11.69 -14.13 2.78
N GLN A 137 12.05 -13.92 1.52
CA GLN A 137 12.20 -15.00 0.55
C GLN A 137 13.49 -14.82 -0.24
N ARG A 138 14.27 -15.89 -0.37
CA ARG A 138 15.49 -15.85 -1.18
C ARG A 138 15.11 -15.81 -2.65
N LEU A 139 15.75 -14.90 -3.37
CA LEU A 139 15.67 -14.81 -4.82
C LEU A 139 16.39 -16.03 -5.41
N PRO A 140 15.81 -16.65 -6.45
CA PRO A 140 16.43 -17.79 -7.07
C PRO A 140 17.76 -17.47 -7.74
N VAL A 141 18.63 -18.49 -7.84
CA VAL A 141 19.97 -18.34 -8.42
C VAL A 141 19.88 -18.05 -9.90
N ASP A 142 19.15 -18.93 -10.59
CA ASP A 142 18.83 -18.86 -12.00
C ASP A 142 17.37 -18.42 -12.12
N HIS A 143 17.18 -17.17 -12.53
CA HIS A 143 15.87 -16.55 -12.55
C HIS A 143 15.58 -15.86 -13.88
N SER A 144 14.30 -15.70 -14.17
CA SER A 144 13.76 -14.88 -15.25
C SER A 144 12.86 -13.79 -14.67
N LEU A 145 12.77 -12.66 -15.36
CA LEU A 145 11.86 -11.58 -15.05
C LEU A 145 10.62 -11.73 -15.92
N VAL A 146 9.56 -12.30 -15.37
CA VAL A 146 8.31 -12.54 -16.07
C VAL A 146 7.42 -11.33 -15.91
N VAL A 147 7.15 -10.62 -17.00
CA VAL A 147 6.16 -9.54 -17.04
C VAL A 147 4.85 -10.11 -17.51
N MET A 148 3.84 -10.03 -16.67
CA MET A 148 2.51 -10.58 -16.90
C MET A 148 1.49 -9.45 -16.95
N VAL A 149 0.57 -9.51 -17.91
CA VAL A 149 -0.60 -8.62 -17.91
C VAL A 149 -1.62 -9.21 -16.95
N GLU A 150 -1.90 -8.51 -15.86
CA GLU A 150 -2.96 -8.86 -14.93
C GLU A 150 -4.21 -8.04 -15.19
N THR A 151 -5.35 -8.73 -15.14
CA THR A 151 -6.65 -8.08 -15.10
C THR A 151 -7.10 -8.00 -13.64
N THR A 152 -7.26 -6.79 -13.11
CA THR A 152 -7.97 -6.57 -11.85
C THR A 152 -9.35 -6.03 -12.12
N TYR A 153 -10.31 -6.33 -11.25
CA TYR A 153 -11.64 -5.74 -11.29
C TYR A 153 -11.73 -4.74 -10.14
N ARG A 154 -12.11 -3.49 -10.43
CA ARG A 154 -12.36 -2.47 -9.42
C ARG A 154 -13.86 -2.14 -9.42
N GLY A 155 -14.41 -1.92 -8.22
CA GLY A 155 -15.78 -1.44 -8.03
C GLY A 155 -16.86 -2.52 -8.12
N ASP A 156 -18.08 -2.14 -7.76
CA ASP A 156 -19.29 -2.98 -7.86
C ASP A 156 -19.70 -3.25 -9.32
N ASP A 157 -19.18 -2.47 -10.27
CA ASP A 157 -19.44 -2.59 -11.71
C ASP A 157 -18.52 -3.59 -12.42
N MET A 158 -17.58 -4.23 -11.68
CA MET A 158 -16.64 -5.20 -12.23
C MET A 158 -15.87 -4.68 -13.46
N THR A 159 -15.55 -3.38 -13.49
CA THR A 159 -14.80 -2.82 -14.62
C THR A 159 -13.36 -3.36 -14.62
N PRO A 160 -12.92 -4.03 -15.71
CA PRO A 160 -11.57 -4.58 -15.79
C PRO A 160 -10.55 -3.45 -15.95
N SER A 161 -9.52 -3.49 -15.11
CA SER A 161 -8.32 -2.66 -15.17
C SER A 161 -7.13 -3.56 -15.47
N TYR A 162 -6.38 -3.20 -16.52
CA TYR A 162 -5.18 -3.91 -16.92
C TYR A 162 -3.95 -3.24 -16.33
N HIS A 163 -3.13 -4.01 -15.63
CA HIS A 163 -1.81 -3.57 -15.18
C HIS A 163 -0.80 -4.69 -15.41
N ASN A 164 0.44 -4.32 -15.69
CA ASN A 164 1.51 -5.28 -15.83
C ASN A 164 2.12 -5.54 -14.44
N VAL A 165 2.41 -6.79 -14.12
CA VAL A 165 3.18 -7.16 -12.92
C VAL A 165 4.42 -7.91 -13.35
N THR A 166 5.56 -7.46 -12.84
CA THR A 166 6.84 -8.13 -13.02
C THR A 166 7.07 -9.08 -11.85
N TYR A 167 7.40 -10.32 -12.18
CA TYR A 167 7.71 -11.40 -11.26
C TYR A 167 9.17 -11.82 -11.43
N CYS A 168 9.84 -12.13 -10.32
CA CYS A 168 11.07 -12.91 -10.35
C CYS A 168 10.68 -14.38 -10.21
N ALA A 169 10.84 -15.17 -11.27
CA ALA A 169 10.56 -16.60 -11.27
C ALA A 169 11.85 -17.38 -11.52
N ASN A 170 11.88 -18.65 -11.11
CA ASN A 170 12.88 -19.59 -11.57
C ASN A 170 12.88 -19.67 -13.10
N SER A 171 13.99 -20.12 -13.70
CA SER A 171 14.09 -20.34 -15.15
C SER A 171 13.05 -21.34 -15.70
N ASP A 172 12.51 -22.23 -14.86
CA ASP A 172 11.42 -23.16 -15.21
C ASP A 172 10.01 -22.57 -14.99
N GLY A 173 9.91 -21.30 -14.60
CA GLY A 173 8.66 -20.58 -14.33
C GLY A 173 8.07 -20.81 -12.93
N THR A 174 8.71 -21.62 -12.08
CA THR A 174 8.25 -21.83 -10.69
C THR A 174 8.68 -20.69 -9.75
N ASN A 175 8.09 -20.63 -8.55
CA ASN A 175 8.42 -19.63 -7.51
C ASN A 175 8.36 -18.18 -8.00
N ALA A 176 7.26 -17.79 -8.65
CA ALA A 176 7.04 -16.43 -9.11
C ALA A 176 6.84 -15.46 -7.92
N LEU A 177 7.84 -14.63 -7.67
CA LEU A 177 7.84 -13.62 -6.61
C LEU A 177 7.45 -12.26 -7.20
N PRO A 178 6.36 -11.63 -6.74
CA PRO A 178 5.96 -10.34 -7.27
C PRO A 178 7.02 -9.30 -6.94
N LEU A 179 7.50 -8.60 -7.97
CA LEU A 179 8.36 -7.44 -7.83
C LEU A 179 7.50 -6.19 -7.97
N MET A 180 7.28 -5.73 -9.19
CA MET A 180 6.77 -4.38 -9.45
C MET A 180 5.56 -4.36 -10.36
N ARG A 181 4.62 -3.46 -10.07
CA ARG A 181 3.53 -3.10 -10.98
C ARG A 181 3.99 -2.02 -11.94
N HIS A 182 3.73 -2.22 -13.22
CA HIS A 182 3.98 -1.24 -14.28
C HIS A 182 2.68 -1.00 -15.05
N GLY A 183 2.58 0.16 -15.69
CA GLY A 183 1.50 0.48 -16.62
C GLY A 183 2.00 0.47 -18.06
N GLY A 184 1.15 0.01 -18.99
CA GLY A 184 1.33 0.24 -20.42
C GLY A 184 2.39 -0.62 -21.12
N ILE A 185 2.89 -1.69 -20.50
CA ILE A 185 3.81 -2.62 -21.17
C ILE A 185 3.01 -3.49 -22.13
N ASN A 186 3.32 -3.35 -23.42
CA ASN A 186 2.61 -3.97 -24.54
C ASN A 186 3.50 -4.81 -25.47
N SER A 187 4.81 -4.87 -25.21
CA SER A 187 5.76 -5.68 -25.97
C SER A 187 6.98 -6.01 -25.12
N GLN A 188 7.68 -7.10 -25.44
CA GLN A 188 8.88 -7.50 -24.70
C GLN A 188 10.01 -6.44 -24.77
N PRO A 189 10.32 -5.81 -25.93
CA PRO A 189 11.30 -4.72 -25.96
C PRO A 189 10.91 -3.53 -25.08
N HIS A 190 9.62 -3.20 -25.02
CA HIS A 190 9.12 -2.16 -24.11
C HIS A 190 9.28 -2.59 -22.64
N ALA A 191 8.97 -3.84 -22.30
CA ALA A 191 9.19 -4.40 -20.97
C ALA A 191 10.66 -4.30 -20.56
N GLU A 192 11.58 -4.70 -21.43
CA GLU A 192 13.02 -4.58 -21.20
C GLU A 192 13.45 -3.13 -20.98
N SER A 193 12.94 -2.19 -21.77
CA SER A 193 13.26 -0.76 -21.63
C SER A 193 12.76 -0.21 -20.29
N VAL A 194 11.54 -0.55 -19.88
CA VAL A 194 10.97 -0.12 -18.59
C VAL A 194 11.80 -0.69 -17.45
N LEU A 195 12.05 -2.00 -17.47
CA LEU A 195 12.80 -2.68 -16.42
C LEU A 195 14.26 -2.23 -16.34
N LYS A 196 14.89 -1.80 -17.44
CA LYS A 196 16.25 -1.22 -17.43
C LYS A 196 16.36 0.04 -16.57
N SER A 197 15.27 0.78 -16.38
CA SER A 197 15.25 1.98 -15.53
C SER A 197 15.05 1.69 -14.04
N GLU A 198 14.75 0.44 -13.68
CA GLU A 198 14.47 0.06 -12.28
C GLU A 198 15.78 -0.11 -11.49
N PRO A 199 15.88 0.41 -10.26
CA PRO A 199 17.12 0.40 -9.49
C PRO A 199 17.56 -1.03 -9.09
N TRP A 200 16.61 -1.96 -8.96
CA TRP A 200 16.88 -3.36 -8.64
C TRP A 200 17.27 -4.22 -9.85
N ARG A 201 17.20 -3.67 -11.08
CA ARG A 201 17.40 -4.44 -12.33
C ARG A 201 18.80 -4.98 -12.49
N GLU A 202 19.81 -4.27 -12.02
CA GLU A 202 21.21 -4.69 -12.13
C GLU A 202 21.50 -5.93 -11.27
N PHE A 203 20.77 -6.10 -10.17
CA PHE A 203 20.88 -7.25 -9.26
C PHE A 203 20.00 -8.43 -9.68
N LEU A 204 19.00 -8.16 -10.53
CA LEU A 204 18.12 -9.17 -11.12
C LEU A 204 18.38 -9.27 -12.63
N SER A 205 19.52 -9.83 -12.99
CA SER A 205 20.03 -9.86 -14.37
C SER A 205 19.34 -10.83 -15.34
N GLY A 206 18.38 -11.63 -14.86
CA GLY A 206 17.66 -12.63 -15.65
C GLY A 206 17.00 -12.08 -16.92
N PRO A 207 16.72 -12.95 -17.92
CA PRO A 207 16.04 -12.55 -19.14
C PRO A 207 14.63 -12.05 -18.82
N VAL A 208 14.17 -11.06 -19.59
CA VAL A 208 12.81 -10.54 -19.48
C VAL A 208 11.91 -11.33 -20.42
N LEU A 209 10.81 -11.87 -19.89
CA LEU A 209 9.82 -12.63 -20.64
C LEU A 209 8.48 -11.90 -20.52
N LEU A 210 7.85 -11.57 -21.64
CA LEU A 210 6.49 -11.03 -21.63
C LEU A 210 5.50 -12.18 -21.85
N VAL A 211 4.58 -12.35 -20.91
CA VAL A 211 3.50 -13.34 -20.99
C VAL A 211 2.17 -12.62 -21.16
N HIS A 212 1.53 -12.86 -22.30
CA HIS A 212 0.15 -12.50 -22.53
C HIS A 212 -0.73 -13.67 -22.05
N GLN A 213 -1.68 -13.39 -21.15
CA GLN A 213 -2.75 -14.33 -20.83
C GLN A 213 -3.83 -14.32 -21.91
#